data_AF-A0A1H2P186-F1
#
_entry.id   AF-A0A1H2P186-F1
#
_cell.length_a   1.000
_cell.length_b   1.000
_cell.length_c   1.000
_cell.angle_alpha   90.00
_cell.angle_beta   90.00
_cell.angle_gamma   90.00
#
_symmetry.space_group_name_H-M   'P 1'
#
loop_
_entity.id
_entity.type
_entity.pdbx_description
1 polymer ?
#
loop_
_entity_poly.entity_id
_entity_poly.type
_entity_poly.pdbx_seq_one_letter_code
_entity_poly.pdbx_strand_id
1 'polypeptide(L)'
;MTVTVNTVSAEGFRHSVQIDDHELFADVPVAAGGEGSAPEPHDYFDAALGACKALTLKLYAKKKGIPLTGVGVEVKRDNSEEQKGKYALHVKLTLKGVLTDAQRDELHRVADRCPIHKLMTTSEVSIETHLSEGAFSQ
;
A
#
# COMPACT_ATOMS: atom_id res chain seq x y z
N MET A 1 -9.21 -11.26 10.23
CA MET A 1 -8.41 -11.25 8.99
C MET A 1 -7.00 -11.55 9.40
N THR A 2 -6.34 -12.47 8.70
CA THR A 2 -4.96 -12.87 8.99
C THR A 2 -4.18 -12.74 7.70
N VAL A 3 -3.00 -12.12 7.79
CA VAL A 3 -1.99 -12.17 6.72
C VAL A 3 -0.96 -13.18 7.17
N THR A 4 -0.80 -14.26 6.41
CA THR A 4 0.19 -15.31 6.72
C THR A 4 1.37 -15.16 5.78
N VAL A 5 2.58 -15.17 6.32
CA VAL A 5 3.82 -15.06 5.54
C VAL A 5 4.69 -16.27 5.85
N ASN A 6 5.02 -17.05 4.81
CA ASN A 6 5.77 -18.30 4.96
C ASN A 6 7.02 -18.28 4.07
N THR A 7 8.10 -18.86 4.57
CA THR A 7 9.35 -19.02 3.80
C THR A 7 9.12 -19.99 2.64
N VAL A 8 9.52 -19.60 1.42
CA VAL A 8 9.40 -20.47 0.25
C VAL A 8 10.57 -21.44 0.14
N SER A 9 11.79 -20.99 0.45
CA SER A 9 13.01 -21.79 0.44
C SER A 9 13.93 -21.37 1.59
N ALA A 10 14.64 -22.33 2.18
CA ALA A 10 15.62 -22.06 3.23
C ALA A 10 16.86 -21.28 2.74
N GLU A 11 17.12 -21.31 1.43
CA GLU A 11 18.32 -20.73 0.83
C GLU A 11 18.11 -19.29 0.33
N GLY A 12 16.86 -18.81 0.27
CA GLY A 12 16.49 -17.52 -0.31
C GLY A 12 15.67 -16.65 0.63
N PHE A 13 15.48 -15.39 0.21
CA PHE A 13 14.70 -14.41 0.96
C PHE A 13 13.23 -14.32 0.55
N ARG A 14 12.82 -15.11 -0.46
CA ARG A 14 11.45 -15.10 -0.97
C ARG A 14 10.49 -15.75 0.02
N HIS A 15 9.38 -15.06 0.27
CA HIS A 15 8.28 -15.52 1.11
C HIS A 15 6.97 -15.47 0.34
N SER A 16 6.08 -16.44 0.56
CA SER A 16 4.68 -16.33 0.13
C SER A 16 3.92 -15.48 1.14
N VAL A 17 2.97 -14.69 0.65
CA VAL A 17 2.11 -13.81 1.44
C VAL A 17 0.67 -14.16 1.09
N GLN A 18 -0.04 -14.81 2.02
CA GLN A 18 -1.44 -15.17 1.86
C GLN A 18 -2.33 -14.12 2.53
N ILE A 19 -3.26 -13.56 1.76
CA ILE A 19 -4.27 -12.59 2.21
C ILE A 19 -5.64 -13.08 1.74
N ASP A 20 -6.44 -13.62 2.65
CA ASP A 20 -7.70 -14.31 2.30
C ASP A 20 -7.45 -15.34 1.18
N ASP A 21 -8.10 -15.23 0.02
CA ASP A 21 -7.93 -16.14 -1.13
C ASP A 21 -6.81 -15.70 -2.11
N HIS A 22 -6.02 -14.68 -1.76
CA HIS A 22 -4.98 -14.12 -2.62
C HIS A 22 -3.57 -14.49 -2.16
N GLU A 23 -2.79 -15.08 -3.06
CA GLU A 23 -1.36 -15.30 -2.86
C GLU A 23 -0.54 -14.20 -3.55
N LEU A 24 0.38 -13.60 -2.80
CA LEU A 24 1.43 -12.71 -3.27
C LEU A 24 2.79 -13.24 -2.83
N PHE A 25 3.86 -12.53 -3.21
CA PHE A 25 5.21 -12.85 -2.76
C PHE A 25 5.91 -11.60 -2.28
N ALA A 26 6.76 -11.74 -1.27
CA ALA A 26 7.70 -10.70 -0.86
C ALA A 26 9.12 -11.22 -1.03
N ASP A 27 10.03 -10.32 -1.38
CA ASP A 27 11.46 -10.60 -1.50
C ASP A 27 12.23 -9.37 -1.03
N VAL A 28 13.56 -9.43 -1.05
CA VAL A 28 14.42 -8.26 -0.91
C VAL A 28 15.20 -8.03 -2.21
N PRO A 29 15.65 -6.80 -2.49
CA PRO A 29 16.44 -6.52 -3.69
C PRO A 29 17.72 -7.35 -3.76
N VAL A 30 18.25 -7.54 -4.97
CA VAL A 30 19.55 -8.21 -5.20
C VAL A 30 20.67 -7.54 -4.41
N ALA A 31 20.65 -6.21 -4.29
CA ALA A 31 21.63 -5.46 -3.51
C ALA A 31 21.60 -5.78 -2.00
N ALA A 32 20.49 -6.32 -1.50
CA ALA A 32 20.31 -6.77 -0.11
C ALA A 32 20.45 -8.31 0.04
N GLY A 33 20.85 -9.02 -1.03
CA GLY A 33 21.08 -10.47 -1.01
C GLY A 33 19.90 -11.34 -1.44
N GLY A 34 18.77 -10.74 -1.81
CA GLY A 34 17.60 -11.45 -2.35
C GLY A 34 17.69 -11.71 -3.84
N GLU A 35 16.61 -12.25 -4.41
CA GLU A 35 16.52 -12.49 -5.85
C GLU A 35 15.90 -11.29 -6.58
N GLY A 36 15.30 -10.35 -5.84
CA GLY A 36 14.50 -9.27 -6.44
C GLY A 36 13.33 -9.80 -7.26
N SER A 37 12.84 -11.00 -6.93
CA SER A 37 11.83 -11.75 -7.70
C SER A 37 10.39 -11.31 -7.39
N ALA A 38 10.22 -10.52 -6.34
CA ALA A 38 8.95 -9.97 -5.88
C ALA A 38 9.17 -8.58 -5.22
N PRO A 39 8.10 -7.79 -5.00
CA PRO A 39 8.20 -6.51 -4.30
C PRO A 39 8.78 -6.66 -2.89
N GLU A 40 9.46 -5.63 -2.40
CA GLU A 40 9.91 -5.58 -1.01
C GLU A 40 8.78 -5.14 -0.07
N PRO A 41 8.86 -5.41 1.24
CA PRO A 41 7.78 -5.07 2.17
C PRO A 41 7.33 -3.59 2.13
N HIS A 42 8.28 -2.66 1.95
CA HIS A 42 7.97 -1.25 1.80
C HIS A 42 7.19 -0.91 0.52
N ASP A 43 7.36 -1.68 -0.57
CA ASP A 43 6.55 -1.51 -1.78
C ASP A 43 5.08 -1.80 -1.49
N TYR A 44 4.80 -2.80 -0.66
CA TYR A 44 3.42 -3.10 -0.24
C TYR A 44 2.83 -2.01 0.65
N PHE A 45 3.62 -1.40 1.52
CA PHE A 45 3.20 -0.24 2.32
C PHE A 45 2.80 0.95 1.44
N ASP A 46 3.62 1.28 0.44
CA ASP A 46 3.35 2.35 -0.52
C ASP A 46 2.16 2.04 -1.42
N ALA A 47 2.07 0.78 -1.89
CA ALA A 47 0.99 0.30 -2.73
C ALA A 47 -0.36 0.37 -1.98
N ALA A 48 -0.37 0.06 -0.68
CA ALA A 48 -1.57 0.19 0.14
C ALA A 48 -2.09 1.63 0.15
N LEU A 49 -1.22 2.64 0.26
CA LEU A 49 -1.60 4.05 0.17
C LEU A 49 -2.17 4.38 -1.22
N GLY A 50 -1.45 4.01 -2.27
CA GLY A 50 -1.84 4.27 -3.66
C GLY A 50 -3.20 3.67 -4.01
N ALA A 51 -3.38 2.39 -3.69
CA ALA A 51 -4.63 1.66 -3.88
C ALA A 51 -5.78 2.28 -3.08
N CYS A 52 -5.55 2.61 -1.80
CA CYS A 52 -6.57 3.20 -0.95
C CYS A 52 -7.05 4.56 -1.48
N LYS A 53 -6.13 5.41 -1.97
CA LYS A 53 -6.50 6.68 -2.64
C LYS A 53 -7.34 6.42 -3.88
N ALA A 54 -6.90 5.52 -4.78
CA ALA A 54 -7.62 5.21 -6.01
C ALA A 54 -9.05 4.70 -5.75
N LEU A 55 -9.20 3.74 -4.83
CA LEU A 55 -10.49 3.15 -4.47
C LEU A 55 -11.42 4.17 -3.79
N THR A 56 -10.89 4.97 -2.87
CA THR A 56 -11.66 6.01 -2.17
C THR A 56 -12.26 7.01 -3.16
N LEU A 57 -11.47 7.47 -4.13
CA LEU A 57 -11.93 8.41 -5.16
C LEU A 57 -13.02 7.80 -6.04
N LYS A 58 -12.84 6.55 -6.48
CA LYS A 58 -13.84 5.85 -7.29
C LYS A 58 -15.17 5.66 -6.55
N LEU A 59 -15.10 5.26 -5.27
CA LEU A 59 -16.29 5.11 -4.41
C LEU A 59 -16.99 6.45 -4.19
N TYR A 60 -16.24 7.50 -3.89
CA TYR A 60 -16.77 8.85 -3.66
C TYR A 60 -17.46 9.40 -4.92
N ALA A 61 -16.79 9.34 -6.07
CA ALA A 61 -17.32 9.81 -7.33
C ALA A 61 -18.63 9.10 -7.69
N LYS A 62 -18.68 7.76 -7.55
CA LYS A 62 -19.89 6.97 -7.76
C LYS A 62 -21.03 7.43 -6.85
N LYS A 63 -20.77 7.65 -5.56
CA LYS A 63 -21.78 8.10 -4.59
C LYS A 63 -22.33 9.50 -4.91
N LYS A 64 -21.51 10.38 -5.49
CA LYS A 64 -21.87 11.78 -5.81
C LYS A 64 -22.32 11.99 -7.25
N GLY A 65 -22.32 10.96 -8.09
CA GLY A 65 -22.63 11.09 -9.52
C GLY A 65 -21.58 11.90 -10.30
N ILE A 66 -20.34 11.96 -9.82
CA ILE A 66 -19.25 12.64 -10.52
C ILE A 66 -18.79 11.74 -11.69
N PRO A 67 -18.66 12.25 -12.93
CA PRO A 67 -18.36 11.45 -14.12
C PRO A 67 -16.86 11.09 -14.23
N LEU A 68 -16.29 10.56 -13.14
CA LEU A 68 -14.92 10.06 -13.06
C LEU A 68 -14.84 8.67 -13.71
N THR A 69 -14.07 8.56 -14.78
CA THR A 69 -13.93 7.32 -15.57
C THR A 69 -12.66 6.55 -15.26
N GLY A 70 -11.65 7.19 -14.67
CA GLY A 70 -10.42 6.53 -14.27
C GLY A 70 -9.59 7.32 -13.28
N VAL A 71 -8.82 6.59 -12.48
CA VAL A 71 -7.88 7.14 -11.50
C VAL A 71 -6.54 6.45 -11.67
N GLY A 72 -5.49 7.23 -11.89
CA GLY A 72 -4.10 6.80 -11.78
C GLY A 72 -3.48 7.40 -10.52
N VAL A 73 -2.68 6.60 -9.81
CA VAL A 73 -1.92 7.05 -8.64
C VAL A 73 -0.49 6.58 -8.80
N GLU A 74 0.44 7.52 -8.74
CA GLU A 74 1.88 7.26 -8.68
C GLU A 74 2.37 7.66 -7.30
N VAL A 75 3.09 6.75 -6.62
CA VAL A 75 3.69 7.00 -5.30
C VAL A 75 5.19 6.92 -5.46
N LYS A 76 5.89 7.99 -5.09
CA LYS A 76 7.34 8.03 -5.06
C LYS A 76 7.81 8.14 -3.61
N ARG A 77 8.59 7.16 -3.19
CA ARG A 77 9.22 7.08 -1.87
C ARG A 77 10.52 7.87 -1.80
N ASP A 78 10.71 8.56 -0.69
CA ASP A 78 12.00 9.00 -0.16
C ASP A 78 12.11 8.52 1.29
N ASN A 79 12.94 7.49 1.48
CA ASN A 79 13.22 6.87 2.77
C ASN A 79 14.67 7.13 3.24
N SER A 80 15.34 8.14 2.68
CA SER A 80 16.72 8.48 3.05
C SER A 80 16.88 8.90 4.52
N GLU A 81 15.80 9.37 5.15
CA GLU A 81 15.75 9.73 6.58
C GLU A 81 14.93 8.75 7.43
N GLU A 82 14.64 7.54 6.94
CA GLU A 82 13.78 6.57 7.65
C GLU A 82 14.33 6.19 9.03
N GLN A 83 15.64 6.04 9.15
CA GLN A 83 16.32 5.76 10.43
C GLN A 83 16.17 6.91 11.45
N LYS A 84 15.78 8.11 11.01
CA LYS A 84 15.46 9.26 11.87
C LYS A 84 13.94 9.39 12.11
N GLY A 85 13.17 8.37 11.74
CA GLY A 85 11.71 8.34 11.86
C GLY A 85 10.97 9.13 10.78
N LYS A 86 11.62 9.45 9.65
CA LYS A 86 10.99 10.18 8.54
C LYS A 86 10.88 9.33 7.30
N TYR A 87 9.65 9.08 6.88
CA TYR A 87 9.34 8.34 5.66
C TYR A 87 8.43 9.19 4.78
N ALA A 88 8.93 9.63 3.63
CA ALA A 88 8.24 10.58 2.77
C ALA A 88 7.65 9.89 1.53
N LEU A 89 6.36 10.13 1.28
CA LEU A 89 5.63 9.61 0.14
C LEU A 89 5.04 10.76 -0.68
N HIS A 90 5.55 10.93 -1.89
CA HIS A 90 5.04 11.91 -2.85
C HIS A 90 4.03 11.23 -3.76
N VAL A 91 2.77 11.64 -3.64
CA VAL A 91 1.66 11.05 -4.39
C VAL A 91 1.25 11.99 -5.53
N LYS A 92 1.20 11.47 -6.75
CA LYS A 92 0.67 12.16 -7.93
C LYS A 92 -0.61 11.48 -8.41
N LEU A 93 -1.69 12.26 -8.52
CA LEU A 93 -2.99 11.80 -8.98
C LEU A 93 -3.23 12.17 -10.43
N THR A 94 -3.79 11.24 -11.20
CA THR A 94 -4.28 11.47 -12.56
C THR A 94 -5.76 11.11 -12.63
N LEU A 95 -6.62 12.11 -12.86
CA LEU A 95 -8.08 11.92 -12.93
C LEU A 95 -8.57 12.00 -14.37
N LYS A 96 -9.23 10.94 -14.84
CA LYS A 96 -9.83 10.84 -16.18
C LYS A 96 -11.35 10.97 -16.10
N GLY A 97 -11.93 11.74 -17.01
CA GLY A 97 -13.37 12.01 -17.07
C GLY A 97 -13.66 13.45 -17.50
N VAL A 98 -14.92 13.75 -17.82
CA VAL A 98 -15.40 15.11 -18.10
C VAL A 98 -15.69 15.80 -16.77
N LEU A 99 -14.62 16.19 -16.08
CA LEU A 99 -14.69 16.76 -14.73
C LEU A 99 -14.59 18.28 -14.78
N THR A 100 -15.45 18.96 -14.03
CA THR A 100 -15.28 20.39 -13.75
C THR A 100 -14.12 20.62 -12.79
N ASP A 101 -13.58 21.83 -12.74
CA ASP A 101 -12.51 22.17 -11.79
C ASP A 101 -12.95 21.97 -10.35
N ALA A 102 -14.19 22.35 -10.01
CA ALA A 102 -14.77 22.10 -8.70
C ALA A 102 -14.81 20.61 -8.32
N GLN A 103 -15.13 19.73 -9.28
CA GLN A 103 -15.10 18.28 -9.05
C GLN A 103 -13.66 17.75 -8.90
N ARG A 104 -12.70 18.29 -9.65
CA ARG A 104 -11.28 17.94 -9.50
C ARG A 104 -10.76 18.32 -8.12
N ASP A 105 -11.07 19.54 -7.66
CA ASP A 105 -10.67 20.04 -6.35
C ASP A 105 -11.35 19.28 -5.20
N GLU A 106 -12.62 18.90 -5.39
CA GLU A 106 -13.32 18.04 -4.44
C GLU A 106 -12.66 16.66 -4.35
N LEU A 107 -12.39 16.01 -5.48
CA LEU A 107 -11.73 14.71 -5.52
C LEU A 107 -10.33 14.78 -4.91
N HIS A 108 -9.53 15.81 -5.22
CA HIS A 108 -8.21 16.02 -4.62
C HIS A 108 -8.29 16.05 -3.08
N ARG A 109 -9.21 16.85 -2.52
CA ARG A 109 -9.42 16.92 -1.06
C ARG A 109 -9.87 15.60 -0.44
N VAL A 110 -10.60 14.77 -1.18
CA VAL A 110 -11.03 13.45 -0.72
C VAL A 110 -9.88 12.44 -0.72
N ALA A 111 -8.93 12.56 -1.65
CA ALA A 111 -7.80 11.64 -1.75
C ALA A 111 -6.95 11.62 -0.47
N ASP A 112 -6.80 12.75 0.21
CA ASP A 112 -6.02 12.85 1.47
C ASP A 112 -6.79 12.39 2.70
N ARG A 113 -8.03 11.95 2.52
CA ARG A 113 -8.88 11.45 3.59
C ARG A 113 -9.14 9.95 3.49
N CYS A 114 -8.41 9.25 2.61
CA CYS A 114 -8.53 7.81 2.49
C CYS A 114 -8.11 7.12 3.80
N PRO A 115 -8.72 5.97 4.16
CA PRO A 115 -8.44 5.28 5.41
C PRO A 115 -6.95 5.02 5.69
N ILE A 116 -6.18 4.57 4.69
CA ILE A 116 -4.75 4.29 4.86
C ILE A 116 -3.93 5.56 5.11
N HIS A 117 -4.25 6.68 4.44
CA HIS A 117 -3.59 7.95 4.73
C HIS A 117 -3.81 8.36 6.20
N LYS A 118 -5.03 8.22 6.71
CA LYS A 118 -5.33 8.50 8.12
C LYS A 118 -4.59 7.56 9.07
N LEU A 119 -4.57 6.27 8.75
CA LEU A 119 -3.82 5.25 9.49
C LEU A 119 -2.34 5.64 9.63
N MET A 120 -1.72 6.11 8.54
CA MET A 120 -0.31 6.50 8.49
C MET A 120 0.01 7.82 9.22
N THR A 121 -0.95 8.74 9.35
CA THR A 121 -0.67 10.13 9.75
C THR A 121 -1.29 10.55 11.08
N THR A 122 -2.33 9.84 11.52
CA THR A 122 -3.14 10.27 12.67
C THR A 122 -3.50 9.15 13.63
N SER A 123 -3.31 7.90 13.24
CA SER A 123 -3.63 6.75 14.08
C SER A 123 -2.42 6.30 14.87
N GLU A 124 -2.66 5.89 16.11
CA GLU A 124 -1.71 5.09 16.87
C GLU A 124 -1.82 3.63 16.41
N VAL A 125 -0.69 3.02 16.06
CA VAL A 125 -0.61 1.61 15.65
C VAL A 125 0.18 0.86 16.71
N SER A 126 -0.50 -0.02 17.46
CA SER A 126 0.14 -0.91 18.42
C SER A 126 0.49 -2.24 17.75
N ILE A 127 1.70 -2.74 18.01
CA ILE A 127 2.20 -4.00 17.47
C ILE A 127 2.74 -4.84 18.63
N GLU A 128 2.22 -6.05 18.76
CA GLU A 128 2.70 -7.06 19.70
C GLU A 128 3.30 -8.22 18.91
N THR A 129 4.43 -8.75 19.38
CA THR A 129 5.13 -9.88 18.74
C THR A 129 5.29 -10.99 19.76
N HIS A 130 4.84 -12.19 19.40
CA HIS A 130 4.95 -13.38 20.21
C HIS A 130 5.60 -14.51 19.41
N LEU A 131 6.42 -15.30 20.08
CA LEU A 131 6.94 -16.56 19.52
C LEU A 131 5.89 -17.65 19.72
N SER A 132 5.69 -18.47 18.70
CA SER A 132 4.89 -19.70 18.78
C SER A 132 5.79 -20.89 18.50
N GLU A 133 5.65 -21.95 19.29
CA GLU A 133 6.27 -23.24 19.00
C GLU A 133 5.30 -24.04 18.12
N GLY A 134 5.69 -24.42 16.90
CA GLY A 134 4.84 -25.17 15.98
C GLY A 134 5.30 -25.11 14.52
N ALA A 135 4.70 -25.96 13.68
CA ALA A 135 4.88 -25.88 12.22
C ALA A 135 4.18 -24.63 11.66
N PHE A 136 4.60 -24.17 10.47
CA PHE A 136 3.98 -23.05 9.78
C PHE A 136 2.45 -23.20 9.74
N SER A 137 1.74 -22.11 10.01
CA SER A 137 0.30 -22.02 9.76
C SER A 137 0.06 -22.33 8.28
N GLN A 138 -0.68 -23.41 8.00
CA GLN A 138 -1.19 -23.67 6.65
C GLN A 138 -2.27 -22.67 6.29
#